data_AF-A0A917EGW3-F1
#
_entry.id   AF-A0A917EGW3-F1
#
_cell.length_a   1.000
_cell.length_b   1.000
_cell.length_c   1.000
_cell.angle_alpha   90.00
_cell.angle_beta   90.00
_cell.angle_gamma   90.00
#
_symmetry.space_group_name_H-M   'P 1'
#
loop_
_entity.id
_entity.type
_entity.pdbx_description
1 polymer ?
#
loop_
_entity_poly.entity_id
_entity_poly.type
_entity_poly.pdbx_seq_one_letter_code
_entity_poly.pdbx_strand_id
1 'polypeptide(L)'
;MFANCSLMSEETPPPFPDPRQPDPYPWPRPPACLPADMLDLPPQGARVTVAGLVILRQRPGTAKGVIFVTLEDETGVVNVIVWRKLYEQFRRAVIAGRMLRVTGRLQRENEVTHIIAEHVEDISAMLDDLLRAGGPGEVDPLALP
;
A
#
# COMPACT_ATOMS: atom_id res chain seq x y z
N MET A 1 -41.06 23.64 18.85
CA MET A 1 -39.88 24.44 19.25
C MET A 1 -38.67 23.80 18.62
N PHE A 2 -38.10 24.49 17.64
CA PHE A 2 -36.92 24.09 16.89
C PHE A 2 -35.64 24.38 17.71
N ALA A 3 -34.65 23.50 17.62
CA ALA A 3 -33.22 23.85 17.56
C ALA A 3 -32.45 22.60 17.06
N ASN A 4 -32.17 22.51 15.76
CA ASN A 4 -30.96 22.99 15.08
C ASN A 4 -29.71 22.16 15.43
N CYS A 5 -29.39 21.15 14.61
CA CYS A 5 -28.05 20.59 14.50
C CYS A 5 -27.62 20.74 13.05
N SER A 6 -26.94 21.85 12.77
CA SER A 6 -26.42 22.22 11.46
C SER A 6 -25.43 21.18 10.95
N LEU A 7 -25.71 20.67 9.75
CA LEU A 7 -24.77 20.58 8.63
C LEU A 7 -23.29 20.67 9.03
N MET A 8 -22.67 19.53 9.34
CA MET A 8 -21.24 19.36 9.12
C MET A 8 -21.06 19.20 7.61
N SER A 9 -20.75 20.32 6.96
CA SER A 9 -20.40 20.36 5.55
C SER A 9 -19.23 19.42 5.28
N GLU A 10 -19.38 18.54 4.30
CA GLU A 10 -18.32 17.78 3.66
C GLU A 10 -17.38 18.75 2.90
N GLU A 11 -16.57 19.54 3.60
CA GLU A 11 -15.46 20.24 2.95
C GLU A 11 -14.36 19.21 2.67
N THR A 12 -14.23 18.84 1.40
CA THR A 12 -13.09 18.04 0.94
C THR A 12 -11.81 18.82 1.27
N PRO A 13 -10.88 18.26 2.05
CA PRO A 13 -9.69 19.00 2.46
C PRO A 13 -8.89 19.42 1.23
N PRO A 14 -8.24 20.61 1.26
CA PRO A 14 -7.49 21.11 0.12
C PRO A 14 -6.37 20.12 -0.25
N PRO A 15 -6.07 19.94 -1.55
CA PRO A 15 -5.09 18.95 -2.02
C PRO A 15 -3.67 19.19 -1.51
N PHE A 16 -3.41 20.39 -0.95
CA PHE A 16 -2.16 20.75 -0.29
C PHE A 16 -2.48 21.49 1.01
N PRO A 17 -2.09 20.97 2.19
CA PRO A 17 -2.24 21.69 3.44
C PRO A 17 -1.34 22.94 3.45
N ASP A 18 -1.82 24.00 4.10
CA ASP A 18 -1.04 25.22 4.34
C ASP A 18 0.22 24.86 5.17
N PRO A 19 1.44 25.14 4.68
CA PRO A 19 2.68 24.78 5.38
C PRO A 19 2.87 25.48 6.73
N ARG A 20 2.02 26.47 7.07
CA ARG A 20 2.02 27.18 8.36
C ARG A 20 1.12 26.54 9.41
N GLN A 21 0.30 25.56 9.02
CA GLN A 21 -0.62 24.86 9.92
C GLN A 21 -0.03 23.48 10.26
N PRO A 22 -0.09 23.02 11.52
CA PRO A 22 0.30 21.65 11.86
C PRO A 22 -0.56 20.69 11.03
N ASP A 23 0.06 19.66 10.45
CA ASP A 23 -0.62 18.73 9.56
C ASP A 23 -1.82 18.10 10.29
N PRO A 24 -3.07 18.37 9.87
CA PRO A 24 -4.24 17.84 10.55
C PRO A 24 -4.37 16.32 10.42
N TYR A 25 -3.57 15.69 9.54
CA TYR A 25 -3.61 14.25 9.29
C TYR A 25 -2.19 13.67 9.27
N PRO A 26 -1.64 13.21 10.41
CA PRO A 26 -0.31 12.64 10.46
C PRO A 26 -0.33 11.23 9.87
N TRP A 27 -0.22 11.13 8.54
CA TRP A 27 0.02 9.86 7.86
C TRP A 27 1.25 9.96 6.94
N PRO A 28 2.05 8.88 6.78
CA PRO A 28 3.23 8.86 5.94
C PRO A 28 2.95 9.22 4.48
N ARG A 29 3.63 10.25 3.96
CA ARG A 29 3.53 10.65 2.54
C ARG A 29 4.64 9.99 1.71
N PRO A 30 4.41 9.75 0.40
CA PRO A 30 5.45 9.27 -0.50
C PRO A 30 6.73 10.12 -0.38
N PRO A 31 7.93 9.51 -0.28
CA PRO A 31 8.21 8.08 -0.51
C PRO A 31 8.04 7.16 0.71
N ALA A 32 7.62 7.68 1.87
CA ALA A 32 7.39 6.85 3.05
C ALA A 32 6.16 5.95 2.86
N CYS A 33 6.26 4.72 3.36
CA CYS A 33 5.19 3.74 3.26
C CYS A 33 4.14 3.98 4.36
N LEU A 34 2.88 3.97 3.95
CA LEU A 34 1.69 3.98 4.79
C LEU A 34 1.37 2.51 5.18
N PRO A 35 1.29 2.20 6.48
CA PRO A 35 0.83 0.88 6.95
C PRO A 35 -0.61 0.60 6.54
N ALA A 36 -0.96 -0.69 6.39
CA ALA A 36 -2.30 -1.11 6.00
C ALA A 36 -3.40 -0.63 6.97
N ASP A 37 -3.15 -0.64 8.28
CA ASP A 37 -4.12 -0.19 9.31
C ASP A 37 -4.38 1.33 9.29
N MET A 38 -3.54 2.10 8.60
CA MET A 38 -3.67 3.55 8.45
C MET A 38 -4.32 3.97 7.12
N LEU A 39 -4.80 3.02 6.30
CA LEU A 39 -5.43 3.32 5.01
C LEU A 39 -6.69 4.19 5.11
N ASP A 40 -7.29 4.32 6.30
CA ASP A 40 -8.45 5.19 6.51
C ASP A 40 -8.11 6.67 6.75
N LEU A 41 -6.84 6.99 7.01
CA LEU A 41 -6.40 8.37 7.28
C LEU A 41 -6.32 9.26 6.03
N PRO A 42 -5.74 8.83 4.89
CA PRO A 42 -5.60 9.71 3.72
C PRO A 42 -6.95 10.02 3.07
N PRO A 43 -7.17 11.21 2.51
CA PRO A 43 -8.40 11.52 1.78
C PRO A 43 -8.52 10.71 0.48
N GLN A 44 -9.74 10.64 -0.08
CA GLN A 44 -9.98 10.00 -1.39
C GLN A 44 -9.08 10.63 -2.47
N GLY A 45 -8.43 9.80 -3.28
CA GLY A 45 -7.54 10.26 -4.35
C GLY A 45 -6.15 10.71 -3.89
N ALA A 46 -5.87 10.66 -2.57
CA ALA A 46 -4.55 10.95 -2.02
C ALA A 46 -3.49 10.00 -2.62
N ARG A 47 -2.30 10.56 -2.86
CA ARG A 47 -1.16 9.78 -3.33
C ARG A 47 -0.45 9.17 -2.13
N VAL A 48 -0.40 7.85 -2.08
CA VAL A 48 0.18 7.07 -0.98
C VAL A 48 1.25 6.14 -1.52
N THR A 49 2.18 5.72 -0.66
CA THR A 49 3.08 4.59 -0.94
C THR A 49 2.78 3.51 0.06
N VAL A 50 2.68 2.27 -0.37
CA VAL A 50 2.46 1.09 0.47
C VAL A 50 3.54 0.07 0.14
N ALA A 51 3.92 -0.77 1.10
CA ALA A 51 4.84 -1.86 0.85
C ALA A 51 4.37 -3.12 1.58
N GLY A 52 4.57 -4.28 0.96
CA GLY A 52 4.16 -5.54 1.58
C GLY A 52 4.54 -6.75 0.74
N LEU A 53 4.37 -7.92 1.34
CA LEU A 53 4.51 -9.21 0.69
C LEU A 53 3.35 -9.42 -0.28
N VAL A 54 3.64 -9.93 -1.47
CA VAL A 54 2.58 -10.25 -2.42
C VAL A 54 1.97 -11.60 -2.09
N ILE A 55 0.76 -11.58 -1.53
CA ILE A 55 0.05 -12.80 -1.13
C ILE A 55 -0.86 -13.34 -2.23
N LEU A 56 -1.41 -12.46 -3.08
CA LEU A 56 -2.36 -12.87 -4.12
C LEU A 56 -2.24 -12.01 -5.38
N ARG A 57 -2.43 -12.65 -6.53
CA ARG A 57 -2.58 -12.00 -7.83
C ARG A 57 -3.79 -12.56 -8.54
N GLN A 58 -4.69 -11.69 -8.95
CA GLN A 58 -5.87 -12.09 -9.72
C GLN A 58 -5.94 -11.29 -11.02
N ARG A 59 -6.26 -12.00 -12.10
CA ARG A 59 -6.53 -11.40 -13.40
C ARG A 59 -7.91 -11.86 -13.88
N PRO A 60 -8.99 -11.18 -13.46
CA PRO A 60 -10.33 -11.57 -13.87
C PRO A 60 -10.45 -11.50 -15.40
N GLY A 61 -10.94 -12.58 -16.02
CA GLY A 61 -11.02 -12.71 -17.48
C GLY A 61 -11.93 -11.67 -18.15
N THR A 62 -12.81 -11.03 -17.38
CA THR A 62 -13.80 -10.03 -17.82
C THR A 62 -13.29 -8.59 -17.74
N ALA A 63 -12.25 -8.30 -16.94
CA ALA A 63 -11.68 -6.96 -16.83
C ALA A 63 -10.54 -6.79 -17.84
N LYS A 64 -10.75 -5.93 -18.86
CA LYS A 64 -9.83 -5.71 -20.00
C LYS A 64 -8.41 -5.27 -19.57
N GLY A 65 -7.59 -6.22 -19.14
CA GLY A 65 -6.17 -5.99 -18.79
C GLY A 65 -5.94 -5.41 -17.40
N VAL A 66 -6.83 -5.64 -16.43
CA VAL A 66 -6.62 -5.26 -15.03
C VAL A 66 -6.02 -6.44 -14.26
N ILE A 67 -5.06 -6.16 -13.39
CA ILE A 67 -4.51 -7.12 -12.45
C ILE A 67 -4.76 -6.58 -11.05
N PHE A 68 -5.32 -7.43 -10.19
CA PHE A 68 -5.46 -7.18 -8.77
C PHE A 68 -4.30 -7.85 -8.05
N VAL A 69 -3.62 -7.10 -7.20
CA VAL A 69 -2.52 -7.59 -6.37
C VAL A 69 -2.88 -7.29 -4.93
N THR A 70 -2.85 -8.30 -4.07
CA THR A 70 -3.03 -8.10 -2.63
C THR A 70 -1.66 -8.16 -1.99
N LEU A 71 -1.31 -7.08 -1.30
CA LEU A 71 -0.12 -6.98 -0.46
C LEU A 71 -0.51 -7.23 0.99
N GLU A 72 0.39 -7.80 1.77
CA GLU A 72 0.24 -8.00 3.21
C GLU A 72 1.46 -7.43 3.93
N ASP A 73 1.22 -6.66 4.98
CA ASP A 73 2.19 -6.23 5.97
C ASP A 73 1.77 -6.74 7.36
N GLU A 74 2.54 -6.43 8.40
CA GLU A 74 2.24 -6.86 9.77
C GLU A 74 0.95 -6.27 10.35
N THR A 75 0.41 -5.22 9.73
CA THR A 75 -0.78 -4.49 10.19
C THR A 75 -2.04 -4.90 9.43
N GLY A 76 -1.92 -5.52 8.25
CA GLY A 76 -3.05 -6.02 7.48
C GLY A 76 -2.78 -6.18 5.99
N VAL A 77 -3.85 -6.11 5.21
CA VAL A 77 -3.83 -6.31 3.76
C VAL A 77 -4.13 -5.04 2.99
N VAL A 78 -3.45 -4.85 1.86
CA VAL A 78 -3.64 -3.74 0.94
C VAL A 78 -3.98 -4.26 -0.45
N ASN A 79 -5.13 -3.84 -0.96
CA ASN A 79 -5.57 -4.21 -2.31
C ASN A 79 -5.06 -3.19 -3.33
N VAL A 80 -4.29 -3.65 -4.31
CA VAL A 80 -3.70 -2.83 -5.36
C VAL A 80 -4.30 -3.19 -6.71
N ILE A 81 -4.70 -2.18 -7.47
CA ILE A 81 -5.19 -2.31 -8.84
C ILE A 81 -4.12 -1.83 -9.80
N VAL A 82 -3.68 -2.72 -10.68
CA VAL A 82 -2.67 -2.46 -11.71
C VAL A 82 -3.33 -2.51 -13.09
N TRP A 83 -3.41 -1.36 -13.75
CA TRP A 83 -3.92 -1.25 -15.11
C TRP A 83 -2.94 -1.79 -16.15
N ARG A 84 -3.44 -2.23 -17.30
CA ARG A 84 -2.65 -2.86 -18.38
C ARG A 84 -1.41 -2.06 -18.78
N LYS A 85 -1.58 -0.74 -18.93
CA LYS A 85 -0.49 0.17 -19.31
C LYS A 85 0.65 0.16 -18.29
N LEU A 86 0.32 0.12 -17.00
CA LEU A 86 1.32 0.06 -15.93
C LEU A 86 1.96 -1.32 -15.84
N TYR A 87 1.16 -2.37 -15.99
CA TYR A 87 1.66 -3.74 -16.05
C TYR A 87 2.66 -3.94 -17.20
N GLU A 88 2.39 -3.39 -18.39
CA GLU A 88 3.30 -3.48 -19.54
C GLU A 88 4.66 -2.81 -19.24
N GLN A 89 4.65 -1.71 -18.47
CA GLN A 89 5.86 -0.99 -18.06
C GLN A 89 6.64 -1.69 -16.93
N PHE A 90 5.94 -2.26 -15.94
CA PHE A 90 6.53 -2.86 -14.73
C PHE A 90 6.35 -4.38 -14.69
N ARG A 91 6.33 -5.04 -15.86
CA ARG A 91 5.95 -6.45 -16.03
C ARG A 91 6.71 -7.39 -15.10
N ARG A 92 8.02 -7.21 -14.98
CA ARG A 92 8.88 -8.07 -14.15
C ARG A 92 8.51 -7.97 -12.67
N ALA A 93 8.38 -6.74 -12.15
CA ALA A 93 8.01 -6.50 -10.76
C ALA A 93 6.63 -7.09 -10.44
N VAL A 94 5.62 -6.80 -11.27
CA VAL A 94 4.24 -7.23 -11.02
C VAL A 94 4.10 -8.76 -11.07
N ILE A 95 4.80 -9.45 -11.97
CA ILE A 95 4.70 -10.92 -12.10
C ILE A 95 5.51 -11.65 -11.03
N ALA A 96 6.77 -11.26 -10.83
CA ALA A 96 7.75 -12.06 -10.10
C ALA A 96 8.10 -11.52 -8.71
N GLY A 97 7.78 -10.26 -8.40
CA GLY A 97 8.14 -9.65 -7.13
C GLY A 97 7.46 -10.33 -5.94
N ARG A 98 8.22 -10.82 -4.97
CA ARG A 98 7.70 -11.39 -3.72
C ARG A 98 7.33 -10.31 -2.72
N MET A 99 8.03 -9.19 -2.77
CA MET A 99 7.75 -7.99 -1.98
C MET A 99 7.72 -6.78 -2.90
N LEU A 100 6.68 -5.97 -2.80
CA LEU A 100 6.50 -4.80 -3.65
C LEU A 100 6.36 -3.55 -2.81
N ARG A 101 6.94 -2.45 -3.30
CA ARG A 101 6.58 -1.10 -2.92
C ARG A 101 5.76 -0.49 -4.04
N VAL A 102 4.56 -0.01 -3.72
CA VAL A 102 3.62 0.56 -4.68
C VAL A 102 3.32 1.99 -4.29
N THR A 103 3.59 2.94 -5.18
CA THR A 103 3.07 4.30 -5.07
C THR A 103 1.85 4.43 -5.99
N GLY A 104 0.76 4.97 -5.46
CA GLY A 104 -0.50 5.06 -6.18
C GLY A 104 -1.49 6.00 -5.53
N ARG A 105 -2.71 6.00 -6.06
CA ARG A 105 -3.82 6.79 -5.54
C ARG A 105 -4.79 5.92 -4.78
N LEU A 106 -5.15 6.37 -3.59
CA LEU A 106 -6.16 5.72 -2.77
C LEU A 106 -7.55 5.95 -3.35
N GLN A 107 -8.33 4.88 -3.51
CA GLN A 107 -9.72 4.89 -3.92
C GLN A 107 -10.53 4.01 -2.97
N ARG A 108 -11.56 4.60 -2.36
CA ARG A 108 -12.57 3.91 -1.58
C ARG A 108 -13.78 3.66 -2.46
N GLU A 109 -14.23 2.41 -2.50
CA GLU A 109 -15.46 1.99 -3.16
C GLU A 109 -16.23 1.09 -2.19
N ASN A 110 -17.39 1.57 -1.72
CA ASN A 110 -18.14 0.95 -0.63
C ASN A 110 -17.29 0.81 0.64
N GLU A 111 -17.12 -0.43 1.14
CA GLU A 111 -16.34 -0.75 2.34
C GLU A 111 -14.89 -1.17 2.03
N VAL A 112 -14.47 -1.13 0.77
CA VAL A 112 -13.15 -1.61 0.34
C VAL A 112 -12.28 -0.45 -0.12
N THR A 113 -11.07 -0.38 0.45
CA THR A 113 -10.02 0.55 0.03
C THR A 113 -9.07 -0.14 -0.96
N HIS A 114 -8.86 0.51 -2.11
CA HIS A 114 -7.96 0.08 -3.17
C HIS A 114 -6.91 1.15 -3.45
N ILE A 115 -5.70 0.73 -3.81
CA ILE A 115 -4.66 1.62 -4.33
C ILE A 115 -4.55 1.42 -5.84
N ILE A 116 -4.87 2.46 -6.61
CA ILE A 116 -4.60 2.47 -8.04
C ILE A 116 -3.12 2.75 -8.26
N ALA A 117 -2.39 1.75 -8.72
CA ALA A 117 -0.95 1.85 -8.87
C ALA A 117 -0.57 2.89 -9.95
N GLU A 118 0.44 3.71 -9.63
CA GLU A 118 1.11 4.64 -10.55
C GLU A 118 2.58 4.27 -10.74
N HIS A 119 3.20 3.66 -9.73
CA HIS A 119 4.57 3.19 -9.73
C HIS A 119 4.67 1.89 -8.92
N VAL A 120 5.41 0.91 -9.43
CA VAL A 120 5.60 -0.39 -8.78
C VAL A 120 7.08 -0.71 -8.77
N GLU A 121 7.61 -0.97 -7.59
CA GLU A 121 9.00 -1.32 -7.37
C GLU A 121 9.08 -2.71 -6.76
N ASP A 122 9.93 -3.54 -7.34
CA ASP A 122 10.28 -4.84 -6.77
C ASP A 122 11.37 -4.65 -5.72
N ILE A 123 10.99 -4.82 -4.45
CA ILE A 123 11.89 -4.73 -3.31
C ILE A 123 12.22 -6.11 -2.73
N SER A 124 12.00 -7.19 -3.51
CA SER A 124 12.28 -8.56 -3.08
C SER A 124 13.74 -8.81 -2.68
N ALA A 125 14.68 -7.97 -3.15
CA ALA A 125 16.08 -8.04 -2.70
C ALA A 125 16.22 -7.83 -1.19
N MET A 126 15.34 -7.02 -0.57
CA MET A 126 15.34 -6.81 0.88
C MET A 126 14.99 -8.09 1.64
N LEU A 127 14.14 -8.96 1.07
CA LEU A 127 13.88 -10.29 1.65
C LEU A 127 15.10 -11.20 1.53
N ASP A 128 15.82 -11.13 0.40
CA ASP A 128 17.02 -11.94 0.21
C ASP A 128 18.12 -11.55 1.20
N ASP A 129 18.21 -10.27 1.57
CA ASP A 129 19.14 -9.79 2.60
C ASP A 129 18.79 -10.33 3.99
N LEU A 130 17.51 -10.42 4.35
CA LEU A 130 17.07 -11.05 5.61
C LEU A 130 17.44 -12.53 5.65
N LEU A 131 17.25 -13.26 4.55
CA LEU A 131 17.61 -14.68 4.45
C LEU A 131 19.12 -14.91 4.53
N ARG A 132 19.92 -13.97 4.02
CA ARG A 132 21.40 -14.01 4.11
C ARG A 132 21.91 -13.66 5.50
N ALA A 133 21.28 -12.68 6.16
CA ALA A 133 21.59 -12.31 7.53
C ALA A 133 21.23 -13.44 8.52
N GLY A 134 20.20 -14.23 8.21
CA GLY A 134 19.84 -15.47 8.88
C GLY A 134 20.56 -16.72 8.36
N GLY A 135 21.84 -16.61 8.00
CA GLY A 135 22.69 -17.77 7.68
C GLY A 135 22.56 -18.88 8.74
N PRO A 136 22.79 -20.16 8.38
CA PRO A 136 22.44 -21.31 9.21
C PRO A 136 22.89 -21.04 10.62
N GLY A 137 21.93 -21.11 11.56
CA GLY A 137 22.15 -20.75 12.95
C GLY A 137 23.51 -21.27 13.38
N GLU A 138 24.26 -20.40 14.06
CA GLU A 138 25.34 -20.83 14.92
C GLU A 138 24.71 -21.79 15.94
N VAL A 139 24.59 -23.06 15.52
CA VAL A 139 24.35 -24.19 16.39
C VAL A 139 25.63 -24.26 17.18
N ASP A 140 25.60 -23.71 18.38
CA ASP A 140 26.69 -23.86 19.34
C ASP A 140 27.03 -25.36 19.40
N PRO A 141 28.23 -25.78 18.94
CA PRO A 141 28.63 -27.18 18.96
C PRO A 141 28.68 -27.76 20.38
N LEU A 142 28.60 -26.90 21.42
CA LEU A 142 28.64 -27.27 22.83
C LEU A 142 27.25 -27.39 23.48
N ALA A 143 26.15 -27.15 22.76
CA ALA A 143 24.80 -27.44 23.26
C ALA A 143 24.47 -28.94 23.16
N LEU A 144 25.18 -29.77 23.94
CA LEU A 144 24.75 -31.12 24.32
C LEU A 144 24.23 -31.09 25.77
N PRO A 145 23.22 -31.92 26.11
CA PRO A 145 22.62 -31.95 27.44
C PRO A 145 23.57 -32.39 28.56
#